data_AF-A0A1V3XLI0-F1
#
_entry.id   AF-A0A1V3XLI0-F1
#
_cell.length_a   1.000
_cell.length_b   1.000
_cell.length_c   1.000
_cell.angle_alpha   90.00
_cell.angle_beta   90.00
_cell.angle_gamma   90.00
#
_symmetry.space_group_name_H-M   'P 1'
#
loop_
_entity.id
_entity.type
_entity.pdbx_description
1 polymer ?
#
loop_
_entity_poly.entity_id
_entity_poly.type
_entity_poly.pdbx_seq_one_letter_code
_entity_poly.pdbx_strand_id
1 'polypeptide(L)'
;MTTDTGEIFWGEPGTNGQHAFYQLLHQGTRLVPADFIGFSQPLDDLPTVEGTGSMHDLLMSNFFAQTQVLAFGKTAEEIAAEGTRPRWCHIR
;
A
#
# COMPACT_ATOMS: atom_id res chain seq x y z
N MET A 1 -21.75 30.19 -5.39
CA MET A 1 -20.54 29.38 -5.69
C MET A 1 -20.97 27.93 -5.74
N THR A 2 -20.59 27.20 -6.78
CA THR A 2 -21.01 25.79 -7.01
C THR A 2 -19.81 24.86 -7.18
N THR A 3 -18.67 25.24 -6.60
CA THR A 3 -17.42 24.49 -6.69
C THR A 3 -17.16 23.80 -5.37
N ASP A 4 -16.63 22.58 -5.46
CA ASP A 4 -16.20 21.79 -4.31
C ASP A 4 -14.99 22.45 -3.64
N THR A 5 -14.87 22.25 -2.33
CA THR A 5 -13.83 22.86 -1.51
C THR A 5 -13.16 21.81 -0.63
N GLY A 6 -13.68 21.55 0.57
CA GLY A 6 -13.08 20.61 1.51
C GLY A 6 -13.27 19.14 1.12
N GLU A 7 -12.16 18.41 1.04
CA GLU A 7 -12.13 16.98 0.81
C GLU A 7 -12.45 16.19 2.09
N ILE A 8 -12.83 14.92 1.91
CA ILE A 8 -13.04 13.99 3.03
C ILE A 8 -11.69 13.34 3.37
N PHE A 9 -11.19 13.58 4.58
CA PHE A 9 -10.00 12.93 5.12
C PHE A 9 -10.37 11.71 5.95
N TRP A 10 -9.74 10.57 5.66
CA TRP A 10 -9.93 9.31 6.37
C TRP A 10 -8.68 8.43 6.23
N GLY A 11 -8.43 7.55 7.20
CA GLY A 11 -7.27 6.68 7.19
C GLY A 11 -7.10 5.87 8.48
N GLU A 12 -6.19 4.91 8.44
CA GLU A 12 -5.77 4.08 9.58
C GLU A 12 -4.26 3.86 9.57
N PRO A 13 -3.61 3.64 10.74
CA PRO A 13 -2.20 3.28 10.80
C PRO A 13 -1.92 1.96 10.08
N GLY A 14 -0.76 1.88 9.41
CA GLY A 14 -0.26 0.64 8.82
C GLY A 14 0.17 -0.35 9.91
N THR A 15 -0.06 -1.66 9.76
CA THR A 15 -0.53 -2.42 8.58
C THR A 15 -2.04 -2.68 8.53
N ASN A 16 -2.82 -2.24 9.53
CA ASN A 16 -4.26 -2.54 9.65
C ASN A 16 -5.06 -2.06 8.43
N GLY A 17 -4.78 -0.86 7.94
CA GLY A 17 -5.43 -0.32 6.74
C GLY A 17 -5.24 -1.18 5.49
N GLN A 18 -4.13 -1.93 5.40
CA GLN A 18 -3.84 -2.81 4.25
C GLN A 18 -4.83 -3.96 4.12
N HIS A 19 -5.45 -4.37 5.23
CA HIS A 19 -6.45 -5.45 5.26
C HIS A 19 -7.89 -4.94 5.28
N ALA A 20 -8.11 -3.63 5.35
CA ALA A 20 -9.44 -3.04 5.45
C ALA A 20 -9.92 -2.42 4.12
N PHE A 21 -9.16 -1.49 3.54
CA PHE A 21 -9.63 -0.68 2.41
C PHE A 21 -8.61 -0.51 1.28
N TYR A 22 -7.41 -1.08 1.39
CA TYR A 22 -6.42 -1.03 0.31
C TYR A 22 -6.88 -1.74 -0.96
N GLN A 23 -7.80 -2.72 -0.84
CA GLN A 23 -8.49 -3.30 -1.99
C GLN A 23 -9.25 -2.24 -2.81
N LEU A 24 -9.89 -1.28 -2.15
CA LEU A 24 -10.58 -0.17 -2.81
C LEU A 24 -9.59 0.82 -3.42
N LEU A 25 -8.45 1.05 -2.77
CA LEU A 25 -7.40 1.93 -3.30
C LEU A 25 -6.75 1.35 -4.57
N HIS A 26 -6.48 0.04 -4.59
CA HIS A 26 -5.80 -0.63 -5.71
C HIS A 26 -6.72 -1.04 -6.85
N GLN A 27 -7.95 -1.48 -6.56
CA GLN A 27 -8.87 -2.03 -7.58
C GLN A 27 -10.23 -1.34 -7.62
N GLY A 28 -10.43 -0.29 -6.83
CA GLY A 28 -11.64 0.51 -6.86
C GLY A 28 -11.72 1.40 -8.11
N THR A 29 -12.89 1.98 -8.33
CA THR A 29 -13.17 2.83 -9.49
C THR A 29 -12.98 4.32 -9.20
N ARG A 30 -12.57 4.66 -7.98
CA ARG A 30 -12.42 6.04 -7.50
C ARG A 30 -10.93 6.34 -7.30
N LEU A 31 -10.48 7.46 -7.89
CA LEU A 31 -9.17 8.01 -7.57
C LEU A 31 -9.23 8.59 -6.15
N VAL A 32 -8.42 8.04 -5.26
CA VAL A 32 -8.26 8.52 -3.88
C VAL A 32 -6.77 8.82 -3.68
N PRO A 33 -6.34 10.09 -3.71
CA PRO A 33 -4.99 10.47 -3.34
C PRO A 33 -4.69 10.01 -1.90
N ALA A 34 -3.51 9.46 -1.68
CA ALA A 34 -3.11 8.91 -0.39
C ALA A 34 -1.77 9.50 0.06
N ASP A 35 -1.75 10.04 1.27
CA ASP A 35 -0.54 10.55 1.91
C ASP A 35 0.06 9.47 2.80
N PHE A 36 1.29 9.07 2.48
CA PHE A 36 2.02 8.04 3.21
C PHE A 36 3.02 8.70 4.17
N ILE A 37 2.82 8.50 5.48
CA ILE A 37 3.68 9.04 6.52
C ILE A 37 4.35 7.87 7.25
N GLY A 38 5.69 7.85 7.22
CA GLY A 38 6.51 6.83 7.87
C GLY A 38 7.72 7.46 8.57
N PHE A 39 8.29 6.75 9.54
CA PHE A 39 9.43 7.21 10.32
C PHE A 39 10.68 6.40 9.98
N SER A 40 11.82 7.07 9.81
CA SER A 40 13.08 6.39 9.49
C SER A 40 13.64 5.59 10.66
N GLN A 41 13.34 6.00 11.90
CA GLN A 41 13.83 5.36 13.12
C GLN A 41 12.63 4.97 14.00
N PRO A 42 12.60 3.74 14.53
CA PRO A 42 11.60 3.36 15.52
C PRO A 42 11.91 3.98 16.88
N LEU A 43 10.87 4.16 17.70
CA LEU A 43 11.04 4.51 19.12
C LEU A 43 11.55 3.31 19.93
N ASP A 44 10.98 2.13 19.66
CA ASP A 44 11.40 0.83 20.18
C ASP A 44 11.30 -0.19 19.05
N ASP A 45 12.21 -1.16 19.02
CA ASP A 45 12.25 -2.18 17.98
C ASP A 45 12.22 -3.59 18.59
N LEU A 46 11.57 -4.51 17.88
CA LEU A 46 11.41 -5.90 18.27
C LEU A 46 12.03 -6.80 17.18
N PRO A 47 12.64 -7.93 17.57
CA PRO A 47 13.07 -8.93 16.61
C PRO A 47 11.85 -9.55 15.92
N THR A 48 12.05 -10.04 14.69
CA THR A 48 10.98 -10.75 13.97
C THR A 48 10.65 -12.09 14.63
N VAL A 49 9.61 -12.78 14.14
CA VAL A 49 9.23 -14.13 14.61
C VAL A 49 10.36 -15.16 14.50
N GLU A 50 11.35 -14.93 13.64
CA GLU A 50 12.54 -15.77 13.48
C GLU A 50 13.66 -15.43 14.49
N GLY A 51 13.42 -14.47 15.39
CA GLY A 51 14.38 -14.03 16.41
C GLY A 51 15.54 -13.21 15.86
N THR A 52 15.53 -12.90 14.56
CA THR A 52 16.54 -12.09 13.87
C THR A 52 15.88 -10.95 13.08
N GLY A 53 16.61 -9.87 12.80
CA GLY A 53 16.08 -8.71 12.06
C GLY A 53 15.25 -7.74 12.92
N SER A 54 14.53 -6.83 12.24
CA SER A 54 13.77 -5.72 12.83
C SER A 54 12.31 -5.76 12.38
N MET A 55 11.38 -5.63 13.33
CA MET A 55 9.95 -5.47 13.05
C MET A 55 9.67 -4.11 12.38
N HIS A 56 10.45 -3.08 12.70
CA HIS A 56 10.36 -1.79 12.01
C HIS A 56 10.75 -1.89 10.54
N ASP A 57 11.77 -2.68 10.20
CA ASP A 57 12.14 -2.91 8.80
C ASP A 57 11.02 -3.60 8.01
N LEU A 58 10.30 -4.55 8.64
CA LEU A 58 9.12 -5.16 8.02
C LEU A 58 8.00 -4.14 7.77
N LEU A 59 7.74 -3.23 8.73
CA LEU A 59 6.78 -2.15 8.55
C LEU A 59 7.18 -1.22 7.39
N MET A 60 8.45 -0.81 7.35
CA MET A 60 8.96 0.08 6.29
C MET A 60 9.01 -0.59 4.92
N SER A 61 9.31 -1.90 4.85
CA SER A 61 9.25 -2.65 3.59
C SER A 61 7.85 -2.60 2.97
N ASN A 62 6.81 -2.73 3.79
CA ASN A 62 5.42 -2.60 3.35
C ASN A 62 5.07 -1.17 2.95
N PHE A 63 5.57 -0.17 3.67
CA PHE A 63 5.39 1.24 3.33
C PHE A 63 5.91 1.57 1.91
N PHE A 64 7.13 1.15 1.59
CA PHE A 64 7.72 1.38 0.27
C PHE A 64 7.05 0.55 -0.82
N ALA A 65 6.72 -0.71 -0.55
CA ALA A 65 6.03 -1.56 -1.52
C ALA A 65 4.64 -0.99 -1.88
N GLN A 66 3.86 -0.56 -0.90
CA GLN A 66 2.50 -0.03 -1.13
C GLN A 66 2.51 1.28 -1.91
N THR A 67 3.43 2.19 -1.59
CA THR A 67 3.58 3.45 -2.33
C THR A 67 3.99 3.21 -3.78
N GLN A 68 4.91 2.26 -4.02
CA GLN A 68 5.34 1.90 -5.37
C GLN A 68 4.19 1.29 -6.18
N VAL A 69 3.45 0.34 -5.60
CA VAL A 69 2.34 -0.34 -6.30
C VAL A 69 1.21 0.65 -6.60
N LEU A 70 0.88 1.57 -5.70
CA LEU A 70 -0.14 2.59 -6.00
C LEU A 70 0.30 3.61 -7.07
N ALA A 71 1.59 3.94 -7.12
CA ALA A 71 2.10 4.92 -8.07
C ALA A 71 2.28 4.33 -9.48
N PHE A 72 2.71 3.08 -9.58
CA PHE A 72 3.12 2.47 -10.85
C PHE A 72 2.27 1.27 -11.27
N GLY A 73 1.45 0.73 -10.37
CA GLY A 73 0.68 -0.48 -10.62
C GLY A 73 1.57 -1.67 -10.96
N LYS A 74 0.96 -2.67 -11.60
CA LYS A 74 1.68 -3.67 -12.41
C LYS A 74 0.93 -3.85 -13.70
N THR A 75 1.64 -3.86 -14.82
CA THR A 75 1.01 -4.09 -16.12
C THR A 75 0.64 -5.56 -16.30
N ALA A 76 -0.29 -5.80 -17.23
CA ALA A 76 -0.72 -7.17 -17.49
C ALA A 76 0.36 -8.08 -18.07
N GLU A 77 1.34 -7.48 -18.76
CA GLU A 77 2.48 -8.17 -19.34
C GLU A 77 3.49 -8.60 -18.27
N GLU A 78 3.76 -7.75 -17.28
CA GLU A 78 4.67 -8.06 -16.16
C GLU A 78 4.14 -9.23 -15.31
N ILE A 79 2.83 -9.24 -15.02
CA ILE A 79 2.20 -10.31 -14.24
C ILE A 79 2.14 -11.63 -15.03
N ALA A 80 1.96 -11.57 -16.35
CA ALA A 80 2.03 -12.75 -17.21
C ALA A 80 3.45 -13.34 -17.29
N ALA A 81 4.48 -12.50 -17.27
CA ALA A 81 5.88 -12.92 -17.24
C ALA A 81 6.26 -13.60 -15.90
N GLU A 82 5.62 -13.22 -14.79
CA GLU A 82 5.77 -13.86 -13.47
C GLU A 82 5.04 -15.22 -13.35
N GLY A 83 4.38 -15.69 -14.41
CA GLY A 83 3.73 -17.01 -14.47
C GLY A 83 2.28 -17.04 -14.00
N THR A 84 1.65 -15.88 -13.76
CA THR A 84 0.25 -15.79 -13.34
C THR A 84 -0.68 -15.76 -14.56
N ARG A 85 -1.76 -16.56 -14.54
CA ARG A 85 -2.70 -16.64 -15.69
C ARG A 85 -3.38 -15.28 -15.96
N PRO A 86 -3.52 -14.84 -17.22
CA PRO A 86 -3.94 -13.47 -17.59
C PRO A 86 -5.27 -12.97 -16.99
N ARG A 87 -6.17 -13.90 -16.64
CA ARG A 87 -7.51 -13.58 -16.11
C ARG A 87 -7.54 -13.09 -14.66
N TRP A 88 -6.41 -13.12 -13.96
CA TRP A 88 -6.28 -12.62 -12.57
C TRP A 88 -5.55 -11.27 -12.50
N CYS A 89 -5.32 -10.68 -13.66
CA CYS A 89 -4.35 -9.63 -13.86
C CYS A 89 -5.02 -8.25 -13.96
N HIS A 90 -5.67 -7.80 -12.89
CA HIS A 90 -6.41 -6.54 -12.86
C HIS A 90 -5.99 -5.60 -11.72
N ILE A 91 -4.81 -5.80 -11.14
CA ILE A 91 -4.18 -4.75 -10.32
C ILE A 91 -3.69 -3.71 -11.32
N ARG A 92 -4.32 -2.54 -11.32
CA ARG A 92 -3.96 -1.43 -12.20
C ARG A 92 -2.92 -0.55 -11.53
#